data_AF-A0A429AGZ3-F1
#
_entry.id   AF-A0A429AGZ3-F1
#
_cell.length_a   1.000
_cell.length_b   1.000
_cell.length_c   1.000
_cell.angle_alpha   90.00
_cell.angle_beta   90.00
_cell.angle_gamma   90.00
#
_symmetry.space_group_name_H-M   'P 1'
#
loop_
_entity.id
_entity.type
_entity.pdbx_description
1 polymer ?
#
loop_
_entity_poly.entity_id
_entity_poly.type
_entity_poly.pdbx_seq_one_letter_code
_entity_poly.pdbx_strand_id
1 'polypeptide(L)'
;MLLAALACLTLAPAAGAESRTVQKASSSPADPDTELATTENGEEPLDSISSEDYLAKLAQNDVIVSAEERTQILASSCWIYTGYRGGKNRVGQWLWKYFQRMDYCRDGSRITSAHFYVRWAEVYMVGWSFKNHESLVSNGGRGSAQWRKRTQGVFCLVPYVSCIQESHPWVDMTVYGNGAKSFSAGG
;
A
#
# COMPACT_ATOMS: atom_id res chain seq x y z
N MET A 1 14.47 47.09 -38.17
CA MET A 1 13.91 48.27 -37.49
C MET A 1 13.37 47.83 -36.13
N LEU A 2 13.85 48.46 -35.05
CA LEU A 2 13.44 48.44 -33.63
C LEU A 2 13.23 47.05 -32.97
N LEU A 3 14.02 46.54 -32.02
CA LEU A 3 14.76 47.10 -30.88
C LEU A 3 13.83 47.68 -29.78
N ALA A 4 13.56 46.88 -28.74
CA ALA A 4 13.24 47.35 -27.38
C ALA A 4 13.46 46.23 -26.36
N ALA A 5 14.56 46.34 -25.62
CA ALA A 5 14.82 45.63 -24.38
C ALA A 5 14.04 46.29 -23.23
N LEU A 6 13.58 45.50 -22.26
CA LEU A 6 13.34 46.01 -20.91
C LEU A 6 13.71 44.92 -19.89
N ALA A 7 14.89 45.10 -19.31
CA ALA A 7 15.32 44.43 -18.10
C ALA A 7 14.58 45.04 -16.90
N CYS A 8 14.13 44.20 -15.98
CA CYS A 8 13.82 44.64 -14.63
C CYS A 8 14.51 43.69 -13.64
N LEU A 9 15.63 44.19 -13.11
CA LEU A 9 16.33 43.66 -11.95
C LEU A 9 15.47 43.98 -10.71
N THR A 10 15.15 42.98 -9.89
CA THR A 10 14.77 43.24 -8.49
C THR A 10 15.55 42.33 -7.55
N LEU A 11 16.12 43.00 -6.55
CA LEU A 11 17.00 42.49 -5.52
C LEU A 11 16.29 41.49 -4.59
N ALA A 12 17.09 40.51 -4.13
CA ALA A 12 16.79 39.64 -3.01
C ALA A 12 16.73 40.40 -1.66
N PRO A 13 16.02 39.84 -0.66
CA PRO A 13 16.41 39.95 0.73
C PRO A 13 16.81 38.61 1.34
N ALA A 14 17.60 38.75 2.38
CA ALA A 14 18.47 37.78 3.01
C ALA A 14 17.78 36.75 3.94
N ALA A 15 18.53 35.67 4.14
CA ALA A 15 18.58 34.75 5.26
C ALA A 15 17.76 35.14 6.52
N GLY A 16 16.79 34.28 6.83
CA GLY A 16 16.29 34.06 8.19
C GLY A 16 16.48 32.59 8.54
N ALA A 17 17.61 32.25 9.15
CA ALA A 17 17.82 30.94 9.76
C ALA A 17 17.16 30.96 11.15
N GLU A 18 15.91 30.54 11.23
CA GLU A 18 15.25 30.28 12.52
C GLU A 18 15.77 28.97 13.10
N SER A 19 16.60 29.10 14.13
CA SER A 19 17.03 28.02 15.01
C SER A 19 15.81 27.48 15.76
N ARG A 20 15.20 26.41 15.23
CA ARG A 20 14.12 25.69 15.90
C ARG A 20 14.69 24.92 17.09
N THR A 21 14.37 25.42 18.28
CA THR A 21 14.65 24.80 19.56
C THR A 21 14.18 23.35 19.55
N VAL A 22 15.11 22.43 19.81
CA VAL A 22 14.83 21.01 20.03
C VAL A 22 13.87 20.91 21.21
N GLN A 23 12.61 20.62 20.91
CA GLN A 23 11.60 20.32 21.92
C GLN A 23 11.99 18.99 22.56
N LYS A 24 12.47 19.09 23.80
CA LYS A 24 12.78 18.00 24.72
C LYS A 24 11.64 16.99 24.70
N ALA A 25 11.96 15.76 24.32
CA ALA A 25 11.05 14.62 24.37
C ALA A 25 10.47 14.53 25.80
N SER A 26 9.18 14.87 25.91
CA SER A 26 8.36 14.50 27.04
C SER A 26 8.15 13.00 26.94
N SER A 27 9.00 12.22 27.61
CA SER A 27 8.69 10.82 27.90
C SER A 27 7.49 10.81 28.84
N SER A 28 6.29 10.78 28.25
CA SER A 28 5.10 10.38 28.99
C SER A 28 5.40 9.01 29.59
N PRO A 29 5.24 8.79 30.91
CA PRO A 29 5.31 7.45 31.46
C PRO A 29 4.30 6.61 30.67
N ALA A 30 4.78 5.50 30.10
CA ALA A 30 3.95 4.56 29.38
C ALA A 30 2.82 4.15 30.33
N ASP A 31 1.58 4.45 29.93
CA ASP A 31 0.40 3.87 30.55
C ASP A 31 0.60 2.34 30.50
N PRO A 32 0.59 1.62 31.64
CA PRO A 32 0.75 0.17 31.65
C PRO A 32 -0.43 -0.58 31.02
N ASP A 33 -1.40 0.14 30.43
CA ASP A 33 -2.32 -0.39 29.44
C ASP A 33 -1.54 -1.16 28.38
N THR A 34 -1.58 -2.46 28.60
CA THR A 34 -0.74 -3.48 28.03
C THR A 34 -1.11 -3.61 26.56
N GLU A 35 -0.42 -2.89 25.68
CA GLU A 35 -0.50 -3.16 24.25
C GLU A 35 -0.02 -4.61 24.05
N LEU A 36 -0.97 -5.53 23.94
CA LEU A 36 -0.71 -6.98 23.85
C LEU A 36 0.00 -7.34 22.54
N ALA A 37 0.02 -6.42 21.58
CA ALA A 37 0.60 -6.57 20.27
C ALA A 37 1.60 -5.44 19.99
N THR A 38 2.88 -5.77 19.89
CA THR A 38 3.80 -4.96 19.07
C THR A 38 3.48 -5.18 17.61
N THR A 39 3.77 -4.21 16.75
CA THR A 39 3.31 -4.29 15.38
C THR A 39 4.45 -4.25 14.37
N GLU A 40 4.32 -5.00 13.28
CA GLU A 40 5.37 -5.18 12.27
C GLU A 40 4.79 -5.07 10.86
N ASN A 41 5.56 -4.45 9.98
CA ASN A 41 5.23 -4.28 8.57
C ASN A 41 6.19 -5.11 7.73
N GLY A 42 5.74 -5.59 6.58
CA GLY A 42 6.63 -6.21 5.62
C GLY A 42 6.11 -6.16 4.20
N GLU A 43 7.03 -6.39 3.28
CA GLU A 43 6.78 -6.48 1.85
C GLU A 43 7.41 -7.75 1.32
N GLU A 44 6.74 -8.42 0.39
CA GLU A 44 7.36 -9.48 -0.38
C GLU A 44 8.15 -8.85 -1.55
N PRO A 45 9.23 -9.52 -2.00
CA PRO A 45 9.90 -9.15 -3.24
C PRO A 45 8.89 -9.08 -4.39
N LEU A 46 9.12 -8.16 -5.33
CA LEU A 46 8.29 -8.08 -6.51
C LEU A 46 8.51 -9.34 -7.36
N ASP A 47 7.44 -10.08 -7.63
CA ASP A 47 7.49 -11.34 -8.36
C ASP A 47 6.98 -11.13 -9.80
N SER A 48 7.68 -11.71 -10.78
CA SER A 48 7.28 -11.60 -12.18
C SER A 48 6.32 -12.73 -12.55
N ILE A 49 5.22 -12.40 -13.22
CA ILE A 49 4.28 -13.39 -13.79
C ILE A 49 4.31 -13.26 -15.31
N SER A 50 4.24 -14.39 -16.03
CA SER A 50 4.14 -14.33 -17.49
C SER A 50 2.84 -13.64 -17.92
N SER A 51 2.87 -12.95 -19.06
CA SER A 51 1.68 -12.28 -19.58
C SER A 51 0.58 -13.29 -19.94
N GLU A 52 0.97 -14.50 -20.35
CA GLU A 52 0.09 -15.63 -20.62
C GLU A 52 -0.61 -16.12 -19.34
N ASP A 53 0.13 -16.30 -18.24
CA ASP A 53 -0.45 -16.73 -16.96
C ASP A 53 -1.38 -15.64 -16.39
N TYR A 54 -1.02 -14.38 -16.55
CA TYR A 54 -1.87 -13.26 -16.15
C TYR A 54 -3.19 -13.25 -16.96
N LEU A 55 -3.12 -13.47 -18.28
CA LEU A 55 -4.32 -13.61 -19.13
C LEU A 55 -5.14 -14.86 -18.78
N ALA A 56 -4.49 -15.99 -18.49
CA ALA A 56 -5.16 -17.20 -18.04
C ALA A 56 -5.91 -16.94 -16.72
N LYS A 57 -5.28 -16.21 -15.80
CA LYS A 57 -5.92 -15.78 -14.56
C LYS A 57 -7.13 -14.88 -14.82
N LEU A 58 -7.04 -13.91 -15.75
CA LEU A 58 -8.18 -13.09 -16.19
C LEU A 58 -9.35 -13.95 -16.67
N ALA A 59 -9.07 -14.90 -17.56
CA ALA A 59 -10.08 -15.81 -18.08
C ALA A 59 -10.71 -16.70 -16.99
N GLN A 60 -9.91 -17.21 -16.05
CA GLN A 60 -10.40 -18.01 -14.91
C GLN A 60 -11.32 -17.22 -13.96
N ASN A 61 -11.22 -15.89 -13.95
CA ASN A 61 -12.03 -15.01 -13.11
C ASN A 61 -13.12 -14.29 -13.93
N ASP A 62 -13.46 -14.81 -15.11
CA ASP A 62 -14.49 -14.28 -16.02
C ASP A 62 -14.26 -12.79 -16.41
N VAL A 63 -13.01 -12.33 -16.38
CA VAL A 63 -12.66 -10.96 -16.80
C VAL A 63 -12.50 -10.92 -18.31
N ILE A 64 -13.49 -10.35 -18.99
CA ILE A 64 -13.47 -10.14 -20.43
C ILE A 64 -12.54 -8.97 -20.76
N VAL A 65 -11.45 -9.25 -21.47
CA VAL A 65 -10.53 -8.24 -22.00
C VAL A 65 -10.73 -8.04 -23.49
N SER A 66 -10.58 -6.80 -23.97
CA SER A 66 -10.65 -6.51 -25.40
C SER A 66 -9.42 -7.08 -26.13
N ALA A 67 -9.50 -7.25 -27.45
CA ALA A 67 -8.36 -7.69 -28.25
C ALA A 67 -7.17 -6.71 -28.16
N GLU A 68 -7.45 -5.41 -28.07
CA GLU A 68 -6.45 -4.37 -27.89
C GLU A 68 -5.76 -4.51 -26.53
N GLU A 69 -6.53 -4.62 -25.44
CA GLU A 69 -5.99 -4.81 -24.10
C GLU A 69 -5.16 -6.09 -23.98
N ARG A 70 -5.63 -7.18 -24.58
CA ARG A 70 -4.89 -8.45 -24.65
C ARG A 70 -3.53 -8.26 -25.34
N THR A 71 -3.49 -7.51 -26.43
CA THR A 71 -2.25 -7.20 -27.15
C THR A 71 -1.32 -6.34 -26.29
N GLN A 72 -1.86 -5.35 -25.58
CA GLN A 72 -1.08 -4.53 -24.65
C GLN A 72 -0.50 -5.35 -23.49
N ILE A 73 -1.26 -6.29 -22.92
CA ILE A 73 -0.81 -7.20 -21.85
C ILE A 73 0.33 -8.09 -22.37
N LEU A 74 0.18 -8.70 -23.54
CA LEU A 74 1.21 -9.56 -24.15
C LEU A 74 2.51 -8.79 -24.48
N ALA A 75 2.41 -7.49 -24.79
CA ALA A 75 3.57 -6.63 -25.01
C ALA A 75 4.17 -6.01 -23.74
N SER A 76 3.57 -6.27 -22.57
CA SER A 76 3.97 -5.71 -21.27
C SER A 76 4.71 -6.71 -20.41
N SER A 77 5.30 -6.23 -19.32
CA SER A 77 5.77 -7.06 -18.21
C SER A 77 4.73 -7.08 -17.08
N CYS A 78 4.38 -8.25 -16.58
CA CYS A 78 3.41 -8.42 -15.52
C CYS A 78 4.08 -8.82 -14.20
N TRP A 79 3.53 -8.31 -13.10
CA TRP A 79 4.15 -8.36 -11.78
C TRP A 79 3.11 -8.57 -10.68
N ILE A 80 3.54 -9.22 -9.61
CA ILE A 80 2.80 -9.42 -8.37
C ILE A 80 3.55 -8.68 -7.26
N TYR A 81 2.82 -7.86 -6.51
CA TYR A 81 3.34 -7.15 -5.35
C TYR A 81 2.46 -7.42 -4.13
N THR A 82 3.07 -7.91 -3.05
CA THR A 82 2.40 -8.17 -1.78
C THR A 82 3.00 -7.32 -0.66
N GLY A 83 2.14 -6.71 0.15
CA GLY A 83 2.51 -6.03 1.38
C GLY A 83 1.63 -6.49 2.54
N TYR A 84 2.15 -6.41 3.76
CA TYR A 84 1.39 -6.82 4.94
C TYR A 84 1.68 -5.98 6.19
N ARG A 85 0.71 -6.01 7.10
CA ARG A 85 0.77 -5.47 8.46
C ARG A 85 0.39 -6.57 9.43
N GLY A 86 1.14 -6.76 10.51
CA GLY A 86 0.80 -7.78 11.51
C GLY A 86 1.07 -7.33 12.94
N GLY A 87 0.41 -8.02 13.88
CA GLY A 87 0.65 -7.89 15.32
C GLY A 87 1.44 -9.08 15.85
N LYS A 88 2.39 -8.83 16.74
CA LYS A 88 3.20 -9.81 17.47
C LYS A 88 3.07 -9.61 18.98
N ASN A 89 2.98 -10.71 19.72
CA ASN A 89 3.07 -10.64 21.18
C ASN A 89 4.48 -10.26 21.65
N ARG A 90 4.65 -10.06 22.97
CA ARG A 90 5.93 -9.68 23.58
C ARG A 90 7.07 -10.68 23.36
N VAL A 91 6.76 -11.93 23.02
CA VAL A 91 7.78 -12.96 22.71
C VAL A 91 8.02 -13.11 21.21
N GLY A 92 7.48 -12.20 20.38
CA GLY A 92 7.73 -12.12 18.95
C GLY A 92 6.90 -13.08 18.09
N GLN A 93 5.91 -13.78 18.65
CA GLN A 93 5.01 -14.65 17.89
C GLN A 93 3.90 -13.83 17.23
N TRP A 94 3.57 -14.17 15.99
CA TRP A 94 2.45 -13.54 15.27
C TRP A 94 1.12 -13.83 15.97
N LEU A 95 0.29 -12.79 16.08
CA LEU A 95 -1.09 -12.84 16.55
C LEU A 95 -2.03 -12.89 15.35
N TRP A 96 -1.81 -11.98 14.42
CA TRP A 96 -2.56 -11.80 13.19
C TRP A 96 -1.70 -11.11 12.14
N LYS A 97 -2.07 -11.26 10.87
CA LYS A 97 -1.55 -10.50 9.74
C LYS A 97 -2.66 -10.12 8.78
N TYR A 98 -2.56 -8.92 8.26
CA TYR A 98 -3.40 -8.36 7.21
C TYR A 98 -2.57 -8.16 5.96
N PHE A 99 -2.96 -8.80 4.88
CA PHE A 99 -2.22 -8.82 3.63
C PHE A 99 -2.99 -8.10 2.53
N GLN A 100 -2.22 -7.52 1.61
CA GLN A 100 -2.73 -6.93 0.39
C GLN A 100 -1.81 -7.31 -0.77
N ARG A 101 -2.39 -7.75 -1.88
CA ARG A 101 -1.70 -8.14 -3.10
C ARG A 101 -2.28 -7.41 -4.31
N MET A 102 -1.40 -6.96 -5.19
CA MET A 102 -1.72 -6.29 -6.45
C MET A 102 -1.00 -7.00 -7.60
N ASP A 103 -1.77 -7.48 -8.58
CA ASP A 103 -1.19 -8.01 -9.81
C ASP A 103 -1.49 -7.04 -10.95
N TYR A 104 -0.47 -6.69 -11.71
CA TYR A 104 -0.55 -5.63 -12.70
C TYR A 104 0.45 -5.85 -13.83
N CYS A 105 0.18 -5.25 -14.98
CA CYS A 105 1.09 -5.23 -16.12
C CYS A 105 1.50 -3.79 -16.45
N ARG A 106 2.72 -3.62 -16.96
CA ARG A 106 3.29 -2.31 -17.31
C ARG A 106 4.19 -2.38 -18.54
N ASP A 107 4.27 -1.26 -19.26
CA ASP A 107 5.10 -1.07 -20.47
C ASP A 107 6.35 -0.21 -20.24
N GLY A 108 6.65 0.14 -18.98
CA GLY A 108 7.76 1.03 -18.60
C GLY A 108 7.36 2.50 -18.45
N SER A 109 6.18 2.90 -18.94
CA SER A 109 5.66 4.26 -18.81
C SER A 109 4.31 4.31 -18.07
N ARG A 110 3.45 3.32 -18.32
CA ARG A 110 2.07 3.25 -17.82
C ARG A 110 1.75 1.84 -17.36
N ILE A 111 0.67 1.75 -16.58
CA ILE A 111 0.03 0.50 -16.21
C ILE A 111 -0.87 0.09 -17.37
N THR A 112 -0.62 -1.07 -17.97
CA THR A 112 -1.39 -1.60 -19.11
C THR A 112 -2.51 -2.54 -18.66
N SER A 113 -2.41 -3.11 -17.47
CA SER A 113 -3.50 -3.88 -16.84
C SER A 113 -3.41 -3.84 -15.31
N ALA A 114 -4.56 -3.82 -14.65
CA ALA A 114 -4.68 -3.67 -13.19
C ALA A 114 -6.02 -4.24 -12.68
N HIS A 115 -6.34 -5.48 -13.07
CA HIS A 115 -7.62 -6.12 -12.73
C HIS A 115 -7.59 -6.84 -11.39
N PHE A 116 -6.42 -7.31 -10.97
CA PHE A 116 -6.30 -8.22 -9.85
C PHE A 116 -5.77 -7.56 -8.60
N TYR A 117 -6.65 -7.51 -7.62
CA TYR A 117 -6.38 -6.99 -6.31
C TYR A 117 -7.01 -7.94 -5.29
N VAL A 118 -6.22 -8.42 -4.34
CA VAL A 118 -6.69 -9.32 -3.28
C VAL A 118 -6.23 -8.80 -1.93
N ARG A 119 -7.09 -8.94 -0.93
CA ARG A 119 -6.77 -8.71 0.48
C ARG A 119 -7.27 -9.89 1.29
N TRP A 120 -6.52 -10.27 2.31
CA TRP A 120 -6.91 -11.33 3.21
C TRP A 120 -6.29 -11.10 4.58
N ALA A 121 -6.76 -11.89 5.53
CA ALA A 121 -6.31 -11.86 6.91
C ALA A 121 -5.95 -13.27 7.34
N GLU A 122 -4.89 -13.39 8.11
CA GLU A 122 -4.49 -14.62 8.77
C GLU A 122 -4.45 -14.37 10.27
N VAL A 123 -4.94 -15.36 11.03
CA VAL A 123 -4.95 -15.32 12.50
C VAL A 123 -4.17 -16.52 12.99
N TYR A 124 -3.19 -16.27 13.86
CA TYR A 124 -2.26 -17.29 14.35
C TYR A 124 -2.45 -17.61 15.83
N MET A 125 -3.02 -16.68 16.61
CA MET A 125 -3.26 -16.89 18.04
C MET A 125 -4.75 -17.00 18.35
N VAL A 126 -5.10 -18.01 19.14
CA VAL A 126 -6.46 -18.21 19.66
C VAL A 126 -6.93 -16.97 20.42
N GLY A 127 -8.19 -16.61 20.24
CA GLY A 127 -8.79 -15.42 20.81
C GLY A 127 -8.86 -14.28 19.81
N TRP A 128 -7.86 -14.11 18.93
CA TRP A 128 -7.99 -13.16 17.83
C TRP A 128 -8.95 -13.70 16.75
N SER A 129 -9.62 -12.79 16.07
CA SER A 129 -10.49 -13.08 14.93
C SER A 129 -10.47 -11.92 13.96
N PHE A 130 -10.42 -12.22 12.67
CA PHE A 130 -10.66 -11.23 11.63
C PHE A 130 -12.18 -11.01 11.50
N LYS A 131 -12.61 -9.74 11.54
CA LYS A 131 -14.03 -9.39 11.52
C LYS A 131 -14.50 -9.07 10.12
N ASN A 132 -13.88 -8.05 9.52
CA ASN A 132 -14.24 -7.59 8.19
C ASN A 132 -13.14 -6.69 7.61
N HIS A 133 -13.35 -6.30 6.36
CA HIS A 133 -12.65 -5.18 5.76
C HIS A 133 -13.47 -3.90 5.98
N GLU A 134 -12.82 -2.85 6.46
CA GLU A 134 -13.48 -1.60 6.83
C GLU A 134 -13.49 -0.58 5.68
N SER A 135 -12.36 -0.45 4.98
CA SER A 135 -12.19 0.59 3.97
C SER A 135 -11.41 0.11 2.74
N LEU A 136 -11.68 0.75 1.61
CA LEU A 136 -10.99 0.58 0.34
C LEU A 136 -10.89 1.94 -0.37
N VAL A 137 -9.66 2.37 -0.65
CA VAL A 137 -9.38 3.51 -1.53
C VAL A 137 -8.61 2.99 -2.74
N SER A 138 -9.01 3.43 -3.93
CA SER A 138 -8.40 3.06 -5.21
C SER A 138 -8.19 4.30 -6.06
N ASN A 139 -6.99 4.45 -6.64
CA ASN A 139 -6.67 5.55 -7.56
C ASN A 139 -5.75 5.05 -8.68
N GLY A 140 -5.93 5.58 -9.90
CA GLY A 140 -5.18 5.19 -11.09
C GLY A 140 -5.57 3.81 -11.61
N GLY A 141 -4.59 3.05 -12.12
CA GLY A 141 -4.81 1.76 -12.77
C GLY A 141 -4.49 1.82 -14.26
N ARG A 142 -5.18 1.01 -15.06
CA ARG A 142 -4.96 0.91 -16.51
C ARG A 142 -4.97 2.28 -17.20
N GLY A 143 -3.97 2.52 -18.04
CA GLY A 143 -3.78 3.78 -18.79
C GLY A 143 -3.15 4.91 -17.98
N SER A 144 -2.96 4.74 -16.67
CA SER A 144 -2.34 5.71 -15.76
C SER A 144 -0.87 5.39 -15.50
N ALA A 145 -0.09 6.37 -15.04
CA ALA A 145 1.31 6.17 -14.65
C ALA A 145 1.46 5.38 -13.33
N GLN A 146 0.40 5.28 -12.54
CA GLN A 146 0.40 4.61 -11.24
C GLN A 146 -0.93 3.91 -10.96
N TRP A 147 -0.90 2.96 -10.03
CA TRP A 147 -2.06 2.32 -9.46
C TRP A 147 -1.88 2.20 -7.95
N ARG A 148 -2.77 2.85 -7.18
CA ARG A 148 -2.75 2.88 -5.72
C ARG A 148 -3.97 2.17 -5.14
N LYS A 149 -3.73 1.32 -4.15
CA LYS A 149 -4.75 0.66 -3.34
C LYS A 149 -4.41 0.81 -1.86
N ARG A 150 -5.34 1.36 -1.09
CA ARG A 150 -5.27 1.36 0.38
C ARG A 150 -6.44 0.59 0.93
N THR A 151 -6.19 -0.36 1.82
CA THR A 151 -7.26 -1.05 2.54
C THR A 151 -7.01 -1.16 4.01
N GLN A 152 -8.10 -1.36 4.75
CA GLN A 152 -8.11 -1.51 6.18
C GLN A 152 -8.92 -2.74 6.56
N GLY A 153 -8.37 -3.54 7.46
CA GLY A 153 -9.03 -4.68 8.08
C GLY A 153 -9.35 -4.40 9.55
N VAL A 154 -10.19 -5.23 10.15
CA VAL A 154 -10.51 -5.18 11.59
C VAL A 154 -10.24 -6.54 12.22
N PHE A 155 -9.41 -6.55 13.25
CA PHE A 155 -9.14 -7.69 14.10
C PHE A 155 -9.66 -7.43 15.50
N CYS A 156 -10.12 -8.50 16.14
CA CYS A 156 -10.76 -8.42 17.44
C CYS A 156 -10.31 -9.59 18.32
N LEU A 157 -9.87 -9.26 19.53
CA LEU A 157 -9.53 -10.20 20.59
C LEU A 157 -10.78 -10.52 21.42
N VAL A 158 -11.15 -11.80 21.42
CA VAL A 158 -12.31 -12.46 22.05
C VAL A 158 -13.65 -12.01 21.46
N PRO A 159 -14.33 -12.83 20.63
CA PRO A 159 -15.48 -12.38 19.85
C PRO A 159 -16.88 -12.64 20.46
N TYR A 160 -17.00 -13.20 21.67
CA TYR A 160 -18.27 -13.80 22.13
C TYR A 160 -19.41 -12.81 22.43
N VAL A 161 -19.11 -11.58 22.87
CA VAL A 161 -20.13 -10.55 23.16
C VAL A 161 -19.71 -9.14 22.76
N SER A 162 -18.41 -8.82 22.86
CA SER A 162 -17.81 -7.57 22.44
C SER A 162 -16.31 -7.77 22.24
N CYS A 163 -15.68 -6.94 21.42
CA CYS A 163 -14.23 -6.96 21.25
C CYS A 163 -13.56 -6.37 22.48
N ILE A 164 -12.72 -7.16 23.15
CA ILE A 164 -11.94 -6.68 24.30
C ILE A 164 -10.83 -5.76 23.81
N GLN A 165 -10.24 -6.11 22.67
CA GLN A 165 -9.24 -5.29 21.99
C GLN A 165 -9.49 -5.35 20.48
N GLU A 166 -9.42 -4.20 19.83
CA GLU A 166 -9.52 -4.07 18.38
C GLU A 166 -8.16 -3.64 17.82
N SER A 167 -7.90 -4.06 16.58
CA SER A 167 -6.80 -3.53 15.78
C SER A 167 -7.31 -3.29 14.37
N HIS A 168 -6.96 -2.12 13.82
CA HIS A 168 -7.46 -1.65 12.52
C HIS A 168 -6.30 -1.51 11.53
N PRO A 169 -5.57 -2.60 11.21
CA PRO A 169 -4.43 -2.52 10.34
C PRO A 169 -4.83 -2.03 8.97
N TRP A 170 -4.09 -1.08 8.44
CA TRP A 170 -4.20 -0.63 7.08
C TRP A 170 -2.89 -0.85 6.31
N VAL A 171 -3.05 -1.16 5.02
CA VAL A 171 -1.96 -1.31 4.05
C VAL A 171 -2.26 -0.39 2.87
N ASP A 172 -1.27 0.40 2.48
CA ASP A 172 -1.33 1.36 1.37
C ASP A 172 -0.18 1.06 0.41
N MET A 173 -0.54 0.63 -0.80
CA MET A 173 0.41 0.20 -1.82
C MET A 173 0.19 1.02 -3.09
N THR A 174 1.28 1.49 -3.68
CA THR A 174 1.27 2.10 -5.02
C THR A 174 2.32 1.42 -5.89
N VAL A 175 1.91 1.05 -7.10
CA VAL A 175 2.79 0.54 -8.15
C VAL A 175 2.81 1.51 -9.31
N TYR A 176 3.96 1.63 -9.99
CA TYR A 176 4.17 2.61 -11.05
C TYR A 176 4.49 1.92 -12.39
N GLY A 177 4.14 2.57 -13.50
CA GLY A 177 4.42 2.09 -14.86
C GLY A 177 5.93 1.92 -15.12
N ASN A 178 6.75 2.79 -14.52
CA ASN A 178 8.21 2.71 -14.57
C ASN A 178 8.81 1.60 -13.67
N GLY A 179 8.01 0.95 -12.82
CA GLY A 179 8.44 -0.16 -11.98
C GLY A 179 8.85 0.20 -10.57
N ALA A 180 8.82 1.49 -10.23
CA ALA A 180 8.86 1.88 -8.84
C ALA A 180 7.65 1.28 -8.09
N LYS A 181 7.79 1.15 -6.78
CA LYS A 181 6.74 0.76 -5.86
C LYS A 181 6.88 1.55 -4.57
N SER A 182 5.77 1.77 -3.87
CA SER A 182 5.76 2.34 -2.53
C SER A 182 4.79 1.58 -1.66
N PHE A 183 5.17 1.39 -0.39
CA PHE A 183 4.34 0.75 0.61
C PHE A 183 4.38 1.56 1.91
N SER A 184 3.22 1.63 2.55
CA SER A 184 3.04 2.18 3.88
C SER A 184 1.97 1.36 4.59
N ALA A 185 2.14 1.15 5.89
CA ALA A 185 1.19 0.43 6.71
C ALA A 185 1.16 1.00 8.13
N GLY A 186 0.05 0.81 8.81
CA GLY A 186 -0.15 1.27 10.17
C GLY A 186 -1.47 0.82 10.76
N GLY A 187 -1.91 1.51 11.81
CA GLY A 187 -3.03 1.06 12.64
C GLY A 187 -2.66 -0.08 13.57
#